data_AF-C4Y2I7-F1
#
_entry.id   AF-C4Y2I7-F1
#
_cell.length_a   1.000
_cell.length_b   1.000
_cell.length_c   1.000
_cell.angle_alpha   90.00
_cell.angle_beta   90.00
_cell.angle_gamma   90.00
#
_symmetry.space_group_name_H-M   'P 1'
#
loop_
_entity.id
_entity.type
_entity.pdbx_description
1 polymer ?
#
loop_
_entity_poly.entity_id
_entity_poly.type
_entity_poly.pdbx_seq_one_letter_code
_entity_poly.pdbx_strand_id
1 'polypeptide(L)'
;MFRRALPAARNFGSQLRTTRTFSLSGALLAETKSSKTNRFASKYKKSSSGNKNGPRHDNAPKKFRQGDTRTKTIRFNFDSGSEKAKEALKDLIKRVHGYSPNYQVQFVDPQTNKLRKMHLVELVNSTDLDKDGLLMVGPSSAQEMPLVRTIRVQDMIKEYSDRLALAKEKELLASGSVIAQRVINKRMQAEKKKSATKMLALSWSISVSDLMHQKKNEILKRVDNNEKFIIFVGEKESLYSARNSVEKEDGIASQLGTSRTKWDRMDEDELAMEMKKREMIFGKLEELLAECECKYDVSGSLDARMMLNVTPKPNVSKASEKETEVSARELKRQRMLAKSREAAKAKKKIDEEDLDSLYSIKIIE
;
A
#
# COMPACT_ATOMS: atom_id res chain seq x y z
N MET A 1 23.28 27.27 -52.57
CA MET A 1 22.57 28.51 -52.95
C MET A 1 21.22 28.54 -52.25
N PHE A 2 20.89 29.68 -51.64
CA PHE A 2 19.60 30.15 -51.11
C PHE A 2 18.95 29.49 -49.87
N ARG A 3 19.20 30.16 -48.74
CA ARG A 3 18.43 30.25 -47.49
C ARG A 3 17.06 30.93 -47.69
N ARG A 4 16.10 30.63 -46.81
CA ARG A 4 15.14 31.56 -46.16
C ARG A 4 14.11 30.74 -45.35
N ALA A 5 13.50 31.15 -44.25
CA ALA A 5 13.73 32.11 -43.16
C ALA A 5 12.47 31.97 -42.26
N LEU A 6 12.64 31.88 -40.94
CA LEU A 6 11.55 31.97 -39.95
C LEU A 6 11.12 33.43 -39.73
N PRO A 7 9.86 33.70 -39.36
CA PRO A 7 9.51 34.90 -38.62
C PRO A 7 9.10 34.58 -37.17
N ALA A 8 9.56 35.45 -36.27
CA ALA A 8 9.21 35.50 -34.86
C ALA A 8 7.83 36.13 -34.63
N ALA A 9 7.11 35.66 -33.61
CA ALA A 9 5.90 36.30 -33.08
C ALA A 9 6.12 36.73 -31.62
N ARG A 10 5.74 37.98 -31.35
CA ARG A 10 5.88 38.74 -30.10
C ARG A 10 4.73 38.49 -29.12
N ASN A 11 5.10 38.48 -27.83
CA ASN A 11 4.44 38.98 -26.62
C ASN A 11 2.90 38.93 -26.48
N PHE A 12 2.45 38.15 -25.49
CA PHE A 12 1.15 38.26 -24.84
C PHE A 12 1.26 38.80 -23.41
N GLY A 13 0.56 39.91 -23.16
CA GLY A 13 -0.48 39.99 -22.13
C GLY A 13 -0.08 39.87 -20.66
N SER A 14 0.03 41.03 -20.01
CA SER A 14 -0.03 41.22 -18.56
C SER A 14 -1.38 40.79 -17.98
N GLN A 15 -1.38 39.89 -16.99
CA GLN A 15 -2.48 39.75 -16.03
C GLN A 15 -1.94 39.74 -14.59
N LEU A 16 -2.53 40.63 -13.80
CA LEU A 16 -2.30 40.89 -12.39
C LEU A 16 -2.51 39.61 -11.57
N ARG A 17 -1.45 39.07 -10.97
CA ARG A 17 -1.53 37.97 -10.00
C ARG A 17 -1.64 38.53 -8.58
N THR A 18 -2.81 38.36 -7.99
CA THR A 18 -3.10 38.64 -6.57
C THR A 18 -2.37 37.60 -5.70
N THR A 19 -1.33 38.02 -5.00
CA THR A 19 -0.56 37.18 -4.07
C THR A 19 -1.39 36.88 -2.82
N ARG A 20 -1.91 35.65 -2.68
CA ARG A 20 -2.51 35.17 -1.42
C ARG A 20 -1.42 34.59 -0.52
N THR A 21 -0.89 35.44 0.35
CA THR A 21 0.05 35.02 1.41
C THR A 21 -0.67 34.20 2.48
N PHE A 22 -0.05 33.10 2.93
CA PHE A 22 -0.51 32.36 4.10
C PHE A 22 0.46 32.58 5.26
N SER A 23 -0.02 33.23 6.32
CA SER A 23 0.71 33.42 7.58
C SER A 23 0.08 32.50 8.62
N LEU A 24 0.83 31.49 9.07
CA LEU A 24 0.53 30.77 10.30
C LEU A 24 1.01 31.63 11.48
N SER A 25 0.12 32.46 12.01
CA SER A 25 0.29 33.02 13.35
C SER A 25 -0.18 31.96 14.36
N GLY A 26 0.56 31.81 15.47
CA GLY A 26 0.40 30.76 16.48
C GLY A 26 -0.94 30.72 17.25
N ALA A 27 -1.99 31.38 16.76
CA ALA A 27 -3.32 31.38 17.37
C ALA A 27 -4.19 30.17 17.01
N LEU A 28 -3.82 29.36 16.01
CA LEU A 28 -4.54 28.13 15.62
C LEU A 28 -4.10 26.88 16.40
N LEU A 29 -3.19 27.02 17.37
CA LEU A 29 -2.61 25.96 18.20
C LEU A 29 -3.20 25.87 19.62
N ALA A 30 -4.29 26.59 19.90
CA ALA A 30 -5.04 26.41 21.15
C ALA A 30 -5.99 25.22 21.02
N GLU A 31 -5.45 24.08 21.46
CA GLU A 31 -6.14 22.83 21.74
C GLU A 31 -7.47 23.06 22.45
N THR A 32 -8.53 22.48 21.88
CA THR A 32 -9.90 22.55 22.38
C THR A 32 -10.00 21.86 23.75
N LYS A 33 -9.86 22.65 24.82
CA LYS A 33 -10.35 22.32 26.15
C LYS A 33 -11.33 23.39 26.61
N SER A 34 -12.58 22.98 26.69
CA SER A 34 -13.73 23.56 27.38
C SER A 34 -13.47 24.78 28.29
N SER A 35 -14.12 25.91 28.01
CA SER A 35 -14.87 26.72 28.98
C SER A 35 -15.35 28.02 28.33
N LYS A 36 -16.64 28.29 28.50
CA LYS A 36 -17.40 29.40 27.91
C LYS A 36 -17.03 30.72 28.59
N THR A 37 -16.50 31.70 27.87
CA THR A 37 -16.71 33.12 28.21
C THR A 37 -16.82 33.98 26.96
N ASN A 38 -18.00 34.59 26.77
CA ASN A 38 -18.35 35.48 25.67
C ASN A 38 -17.39 36.68 25.57
N ARG A 39 -16.67 36.76 24.45
CA ARG A 39 -15.69 37.82 24.13
C ARG A 39 -16.28 39.24 24.06
N PHE A 40 -17.61 39.36 23.98
CA PHE A 40 -18.32 40.65 23.92
C PHE A 40 -18.63 41.25 25.30
N ALA A 41 -18.60 40.47 26.39
CA ALA A 41 -18.97 40.97 27.72
C ALA A 41 -17.86 41.77 28.43
N SER A 42 -16.59 41.56 28.07
CA SER A 42 -15.46 42.21 28.77
C SER A 42 -15.25 43.68 28.41
N LYS A 43 -15.92 44.20 27.37
CA LYS A 43 -15.71 45.58 26.91
C LYS A 43 -16.48 46.66 27.69
N TYR A 44 -17.46 46.28 28.52
CA TYR A 44 -18.34 47.24 29.22
C TYR A 44 -18.09 47.37 30.73
N LYS A 45 -17.06 46.71 31.30
CA LYS A 45 -16.80 46.71 32.75
C LYS A 45 -15.64 47.59 33.23
N LYS A 46 -15.21 48.59 32.46
CA LYS A 46 -14.12 49.48 32.89
C LYS A 46 -14.46 50.97 32.72
N SER A 47 -15.54 51.38 33.37
CA SER A 47 -15.82 52.77 33.75
C SER A 47 -16.17 52.78 35.24
N SER A 48 -15.53 53.68 36.00
CA SER A 48 -15.75 54.01 37.42
C SER A 48 -14.55 53.73 38.34
N SER A 49 -13.70 54.75 38.45
CA SER A 49 -12.81 55.14 39.57
C SER A 49 -11.68 55.96 38.94
N GLY A 50 -11.49 57.26 39.17
CA GLY A 50 -11.92 58.10 40.28
C GLY A 50 -10.72 58.44 41.18
N ASN A 51 -9.75 59.21 40.68
CA ASN A 51 -8.89 60.13 41.47
C ASN A 51 -8.00 60.91 40.49
N LYS A 52 -8.29 62.20 40.22
CA LYS A 52 -7.82 63.41 40.93
C LYS A 52 -6.35 63.78 40.67
N ASN A 53 -6.21 64.79 39.82
CA ASN A 53 -5.31 65.96 39.87
C ASN A 53 -3.79 65.77 40.03
N GLY A 54 -3.07 66.19 38.99
CA GLY A 54 -1.66 66.58 39.03
C GLY A 54 -1.19 66.99 37.62
N PRO A 55 -0.96 68.29 37.33
CA PRO A 55 -0.72 68.77 35.98
C PRO A 55 0.75 68.74 35.59
N ARG A 56 0.97 68.57 34.27
CA ARG A 56 2.09 69.11 33.46
C ARG A 56 3.51 68.91 34.00
N HIS A 57 4.18 67.89 33.47
CA HIS A 57 5.60 68.01 33.17
C HIS A 57 5.87 67.46 31.78
N ASP A 58 6.19 68.36 30.87
CA ASP A 58 6.89 68.07 29.61
C ASP A 58 8.23 67.38 29.90
N ASN A 59 8.72 66.63 28.91
CA ASN A 59 9.83 65.66 28.94
C ASN A 59 9.43 64.22 29.27
N ALA A 60 8.57 63.63 28.42
CA ALA A 60 8.57 62.19 28.26
C ALA A 60 9.94 61.75 27.69
N PRO A 61 10.67 60.86 28.38
CA PRO A 61 11.96 60.38 27.89
C PRO A 61 11.74 59.62 26.59
N LYS A 62 12.61 59.85 25.61
CA LYS A 62 12.82 58.96 24.48
C LYS A 62 13.10 57.57 25.06
N LYS A 63 12.05 56.75 25.19
CA LYS A 63 12.19 55.32 25.41
C LYS A 63 12.96 54.80 24.22
N PHE A 64 14.24 54.51 24.47
CA PHE A 64 15.03 53.65 23.61
C PHE A 64 14.12 52.50 23.22
N ARG A 65 13.89 52.41 21.90
CA ARG A 65 13.25 51.29 21.25
C ARG A 65 13.99 50.05 21.74
N GLN A 66 13.42 49.37 22.73
CA GLN A 66 13.75 47.97 22.93
C GLN A 66 13.50 47.33 21.57
N GLY A 67 14.59 46.79 21.01
CA GLY A 67 14.65 46.31 19.65
C GLY A 67 13.39 45.55 19.34
N ASP A 68 12.71 46.01 18.29
CA ASP A 68 11.66 45.30 17.61
C ASP A 68 12.24 43.91 17.27
N THR A 69 12.11 42.96 18.19
CA THR A 69 12.33 41.54 17.94
C THR A 69 11.17 41.14 17.05
N ARG A 70 11.22 41.60 15.79
CA ARG A 70 10.41 41.08 14.71
C ARG A 70 10.73 39.61 14.68
N THR A 71 9.88 38.82 15.31
CA THR A 71 9.87 37.38 15.16
C THR A 71 9.79 37.14 13.66
N LYS A 72 10.91 36.76 13.04
CA LYS A 72 11.01 36.56 11.60
C LYS A 72 9.94 35.55 11.22
N THR A 73 8.84 36.02 10.65
CA THR A 73 7.76 35.13 10.23
C THR A 73 8.31 34.28 9.09
N ILE A 74 8.45 32.99 9.33
CA ILE A 74 8.90 32.01 8.34
C ILE A 74 7.79 31.92 7.27
N ARG A 75 8.12 32.29 6.03
CA ARG A 75 7.18 32.30 4.90
C ARG A 75 7.62 31.29 3.85
N PHE A 76 6.70 30.39 3.48
CA PHE A 76 6.86 29.46 2.37
C PHE A 76 6.12 30.01 1.16
N ASN A 77 6.81 30.20 0.05
CA ASN A 77 6.27 30.74 -1.18
C ASN A 77 6.36 29.65 -2.26
N PHE A 78 5.24 29.01 -2.58
CA PHE A 78 5.14 28.01 -3.65
C PHE A 78 3.81 28.16 -4.38
N ASP A 79 3.87 28.75 -5.57
CA ASP A 79 2.68 29.01 -6.40
C ASP A 79 2.54 28.04 -7.58
N SER A 80 3.58 27.28 -7.93
CA SER A 80 3.52 26.26 -8.97
C SER A 80 2.88 24.95 -8.47
N GLY A 81 2.51 24.06 -9.39
CA GLY A 81 1.92 22.76 -9.08
C GLY A 81 0.40 22.73 -8.96
N SER A 82 -0.15 21.51 -9.10
CA SER A 82 -1.55 21.17 -8.84
C SER A 82 -1.92 21.41 -7.36
N GLU A 83 -3.21 21.65 -7.07
CA GLU A 83 -3.71 21.80 -5.70
C GLU A 83 -3.32 20.62 -4.80
N LYS A 84 -3.37 19.39 -5.32
CA LYS A 84 -2.93 18.19 -4.60
C LYS A 84 -1.43 18.20 -4.26
N ALA A 85 -0.59 18.72 -5.15
CA ALA A 85 0.84 18.84 -4.90
C ALA A 85 1.10 19.89 -3.80
N LYS A 86 0.37 21.01 -3.84
CA LYS A 86 0.43 22.06 -2.80
C LYS A 86 -0.03 21.53 -1.44
N GLU A 87 -1.08 20.72 -1.39
CA GLU A 87 -1.52 20.06 -0.15
C GLU A 87 -0.49 19.07 0.39
N ALA A 88 0.06 18.21 -0.48
CA ALA A 88 1.12 17.27 -0.11
C ALA A 88 2.34 17.99 0.47
N LEU A 89 2.71 19.14 -0.10
CA LEU A 89 3.80 19.96 0.41
C LEU A 89 3.46 20.63 1.75
N LYS A 90 2.24 21.15 1.91
CA LYS A 90 1.76 21.69 3.20
C LYS A 90 1.81 20.62 4.29
N ASP A 91 1.41 19.39 3.99
CA ASP A 91 1.53 18.27 4.92
C ASP A 91 2.99 17.95 5.26
N LEU A 92 3.89 17.96 4.26
CA LEU A 92 5.33 17.81 4.50
C LEU A 92 5.87 18.90 5.44
N ILE A 93 5.51 20.17 5.23
CA ILE A 93 5.92 21.29 6.09
C ILE A 93 5.42 21.09 7.53
N LYS A 94 4.16 20.66 7.70
CA LYS A 94 3.61 20.32 9.03
C LYS A 94 4.38 19.19 9.70
N ARG A 95 4.75 18.14 8.94
CA ARG A 95 5.53 17.02 9.46
C ARG A 95 6.94 17.44 9.86
N VAL A 96 7.64 18.22 9.03
CA VAL A 96 8.97 18.75 9.39
C VAL A 96 8.88 19.61 10.64
N HIS A 97 7.86 20.46 10.77
CA HIS A 97 7.65 21.26 11.98
C HIS A 97 7.49 20.42 13.25
N GLY A 98 6.85 19.24 13.13
CA GLY A 98 6.71 18.30 14.25
C GLY A 98 8.02 17.69 14.75
N TYR A 99 9.04 17.56 13.89
CA TYR A 99 10.38 17.06 14.28
C TYR A 99 11.38 18.18 14.58
N SER A 100 11.36 19.24 13.78
CA SER A 100 12.31 20.36 13.83
C SER A 100 11.51 21.67 13.80
N PRO A 101 11.23 22.26 14.98
CA PRO A 101 10.51 23.54 15.07
C PRO A 101 11.21 24.68 14.32
N ASN A 102 12.53 24.58 14.17
CA ASN A 102 13.37 25.54 13.45
C ASN A 102 13.46 25.26 11.93
N TYR A 103 12.71 24.28 11.41
CA TYR A 103 12.69 23.90 10.00
C TYR A 103 14.05 23.54 9.38
N GLN A 104 15.02 23.12 10.21
CA GLN A 104 16.30 22.61 9.75
C GLN A 104 16.16 21.15 9.33
N VAL A 105 16.65 20.82 8.13
CA VAL A 105 16.58 19.49 7.52
C VAL A 105 17.95 19.08 6.98
N GLN A 106 18.18 17.77 6.84
CA GLN A 106 19.25 17.26 6.00
C GLN A 106 18.71 17.06 4.60
N PHE A 107 19.32 17.68 3.59
CA PHE A 107 18.93 17.55 2.20
C PHE A 107 19.89 16.65 1.44
N VAL A 108 19.35 15.69 0.68
CA VAL A 108 20.11 14.90 -0.30
C VAL A 108 20.13 15.67 -1.61
N ASP A 109 21.28 16.25 -1.95
CA ASP A 109 21.46 16.92 -3.22
C ASP A 109 21.45 15.88 -4.37
N PRO A 110 20.52 15.98 -5.34
CA PRO A 110 20.39 14.99 -6.41
C PRO A 110 21.60 14.94 -7.35
N GLN A 111 22.41 16.01 -7.42
CA GLN A 111 23.61 16.03 -8.28
C GLN A 111 24.84 15.44 -7.59
N THR A 112 25.04 15.78 -6.32
CA THR A 112 26.25 15.36 -5.59
C THR A 112 26.06 14.11 -4.73
N ASN A 113 24.81 13.68 -4.50
CA ASN A 113 24.43 12.65 -3.52
C ASN A 113 25.00 12.89 -2.11
N LYS A 114 25.39 14.13 -1.79
CA LYS A 114 25.91 14.51 -0.48
C LYS A 114 24.79 15.06 0.39
N LEU A 115 24.88 14.75 1.68
CA LEU A 115 24.00 15.29 2.71
C LEU A 115 24.44 16.72 3.06
N ARG A 116 23.53 17.68 2.92
CA ARG A 116 23.75 19.08 3.31
C ARG A 116 22.70 19.52 4.33
N LYS A 117 23.10 20.29 5.34
CA LYS A 117 22.15 20.92 6.25
C LYS A 117 21.57 22.16 5.58
N MET A 118 20.25 22.23 5.44
CA MET A 118 19.55 23.34 4.80
C MET A 118 18.29 23.72 5.58
N HIS A 119 17.80 24.95 5.36
CA HIS A 119 16.52 25.38 5.90
C HIS A 119 15.40 25.01 4.93
N LEU A 120 14.30 24.41 5.42
CA LEU A 120 13.22 23.90 4.56
C LEU A 120 12.64 24.98 3.63
N VAL A 121 12.59 26.24 4.09
CA VAL A 121 12.11 27.36 3.27
C VAL A 121 12.90 27.53 1.98
N GLU A 122 14.23 27.36 2.02
CA GLU A 122 15.08 27.50 0.84
C GLU A 122 14.73 26.40 -0.18
N LEU A 123 14.57 25.17 0.30
CA LEU A 123 14.18 24.03 -0.53
C LEU A 123 12.79 24.20 -1.14
N VAL A 124 11.81 24.59 -0.32
CA VAL A 124 10.42 24.77 -0.77
C VAL A 124 10.32 25.89 -1.80
N ASN A 125 11.00 27.01 -1.58
CA ASN A 125 10.95 28.15 -2.48
C ASN A 125 11.75 27.91 -3.77
N SER A 126 12.76 27.03 -3.76
CA SER A 126 13.53 26.67 -4.95
C SER A 126 12.91 25.53 -5.77
N THR A 127 11.95 24.78 -5.20
CA THR A 127 11.37 23.60 -5.86
C THR A 127 10.22 24.00 -6.78
N ASP A 128 10.27 23.55 -8.03
CA ASP A 128 9.16 23.68 -8.95
C ASP A 128 8.22 22.46 -8.89
N LEU A 129 7.05 22.66 -8.28
CA LEU A 129 6.04 21.61 -8.06
C LEU A 129 5.32 21.12 -9.32
N ASP A 130 5.66 21.65 -10.50
CA ASP A 130 5.21 21.10 -11.78
C ASP A 130 6.09 19.92 -12.23
N LYS A 131 7.34 19.83 -11.78
CA LYS A 131 8.31 18.79 -12.17
C LYS A 131 8.80 17.95 -11.00
N ASP A 132 9.23 18.65 -9.94
CA ASP A 132 9.91 18.06 -8.80
C ASP A 132 9.08 18.19 -7.52
N GLY A 133 9.09 17.12 -6.73
CA GLY A 133 8.48 17.04 -5.42
C GLY A 133 9.52 16.79 -4.34
N LEU A 134 9.08 16.88 -3.09
CA LEU A 134 9.94 16.62 -1.93
C LEU A 134 9.41 15.42 -1.14
N LEU A 135 10.31 14.54 -0.72
CA LEU A 135 10.02 13.46 0.21
C LEU A 135 10.78 13.67 1.51
N MET A 136 10.05 13.62 2.62
CA MET A 136 10.63 13.63 3.95
C MET A 136 10.67 12.20 4.51
N VAL A 137 11.85 11.75 4.87
CA VAL A 137 12.10 10.54 5.67
C VAL A 137 12.27 10.97 7.12
N GLY A 138 11.47 10.39 8.02
CA GLY A 138 11.54 10.68 9.44
C GLY A 138 12.89 10.25 10.04
N PRO A 139 13.39 10.98 11.06
CA PRO A 139 14.62 10.58 11.76
C PRO A 139 14.44 9.25 12.49
N SER A 140 15.52 8.48 12.66
CA SER A 140 15.46 7.21 13.43
C SER A 140 15.48 7.48 14.93
N SER A 141 16.14 8.56 15.36
CA SER A 141 16.22 9.00 16.75
C SER A 141 15.57 10.38 16.94
N ALA A 142 15.07 10.67 18.15
CA ALA A 142 14.40 11.94 18.45
C ALA A 142 15.32 13.19 18.33
N GLN A 143 16.63 13.00 18.27
CA GLN A 143 17.64 14.08 18.19
C GLN A 143 18.11 14.34 16.75
N GLU A 144 17.77 13.48 15.81
CA GLU A 144 18.16 13.61 14.41
C GLU A 144 17.24 14.57 13.65
N MET A 145 17.83 15.32 12.71
CA MET A 145 17.06 16.16 11.81
C MET A 145 16.39 15.30 10.72
N PRO A 146 15.17 15.63 10.29
CA PRO A 146 14.51 14.92 9.20
C PRO A 146 15.30 15.04 7.90
N LEU A 147 15.35 13.94 7.14
CA LEU A 147 16.01 13.86 5.85
C LEU A 147 15.00 14.19 4.74
N VAL A 148 15.34 15.11 3.86
CA VAL A 148 14.54 15.53 2.71
C VAL A 148 15.30 15.22 1.43
N ARG A 149 14.61 14.62 0.45
CA ARG A 149 15.16 14.37 -0.89
C ARG A 149 14.18 14.83 -1.97
N THR A 150 14.71 15.18 -3.14
CA THR A 150 13.90 15.47 -4.32
C THR A 150 13.42 14.17 -4.97
N ILE A 151 12.14 14.12 -5.35
CA ILE A 151 11.48 13.01 -6.05
C ILE A 151 10.59 13.56 -7.16
N ARG A 152 9.98 12.71 -7.98
CA ARG A 152 8.96 13.18 -8.95
C ARG A 152 7.70 13.63 -8.21
N VAL A 153 7.00 14.65 -8.73
CA VAL A 153 5.76 15.17 -8.13
C VAL A 153 4.69 14.08 -7.98
N GLN A 154 4.59 13.18 -8.95
CA GLN A 154 3.63 12.06 -8.91
C GLN A 154 3.87 11.14 -7.71
N ASP A 155 5.13 10.83 -7.41
CA ASP A 155 5.51 10.01 -6.26
C ASP A 155 5.20 10.75 -4.95
N MET A 156 5.40 12.07 -4.89
CA MET A 156 5.05 12.88 -3.72
C MET A 156 3.54 12.86 -3.44
N ILE A 157 2.73 12.98 -4.49
CA ILE A 157 1.26 12.92 -4.38
C ILE A 157 0.80 11.53 -3.96
N LYS A 158 1.42 10.46 -4.50
CA LYS A 158 1.12 9.08 -4.13
C LYS A 158 1.41 8.83 -2.65
N GLU A 159 2.60 9.21 -2.18
CA GLU A 159 3.01 9.10 -0.78
C GLU A 159 2.09 9.88 0.18
N TYR A 160 1.63 11.07 -0.23
CA TYR A 160 0.65 11.84 0.53
C TYR A 160 -0.71 11.14 0.58
N SER A 161 -1.16 10.57 -0.54
CA SER A 161 -2.44 9.83 -0.62
C SER A 161 -2.41 8.57 0.23
N ASP A 162 -1.32 7.81 0.18
CA ASP A 162 -1.11 6.59 0.98
C ASP A 162 -1.09 6.93 2.47
N ARG A 163 -0.43 8.02 2.86
CA ARG A 163 -0.42 8.49 4.26
C ARG A 163 -1.81 8.92 4.73
N LEU A 164 -2.57 9.64 3.91
CA LEU A 164 -3.95 10.03 4.24
C LEU A 164 -4.83 8.79 4.39
N ALA A 165 -4.67 7.80 3.51
CA ALA A 165 -5.38 6.52 3.59
C ALA A 165 -5.04 5.78 4.89
N LEU A 166 -3.76 5.70 5.28
CA LEU A 166 -3.33 5.10 6.55
C LEU A 166 -3.88 5.85 7.77
N ALA A 167 -3.91 7.18 7.73
CA ALA A 167 -4.49 7.98 8.81
C ALA A 167 -6.00 7.73 8.95
N LYS A 168 -6.72 7.65 7.83
CA LYS A 168 -8.14 7.30 7.78
C LYS A 168 -8.40 5.87 8.22
N GLU A 169 -7.56 4.92 7.83
CA GLU A 169 -7.63 3.54 8.29
C GLU A 169 -7.46 3.46 9.81
N LYS A 170 -6.47 4.16 10.39
CA LYS A 170 -6.27 4.25 11.84
C LYS A 170 -7.47 4.88 12.56
N GLU A 171 -8.05 5.94 12.00
CA GLU A 171 -9.27 6.58 12.52
C GLU A 171 -10.47 5.62 12.51
N LEU A 172 -10.67 4.89 11.41
CA LEU A 172 -11.76 3.92 11.27
C LEU A 172 -11.59 2.70 12.20
N LEU A 173 -10.36 2.29 12.49
CA LEU A 173 -10.09 1.25 13.48
C LEU A 173 -10.35 1.75 14.90
N ALA A 174 -9.94 2.99 15.21
CA ALA A 174 -10.18 3.60 16.50
C ALA A 174 -11.67 3.84 16.76
N SER A 175 -12.47 4.10 15.72
CA SER A 175 -13.93 4.19 15.82
C SER A 175 -14.64 2.84 15.85
N GLY A 176 -13.91 1.72 15.77
CA GLY A 176 -14.46 0.37 15.86
C GLY A 176 -15.17 -0.11 14.58
N SER A 177 -14.86 0.46 13.41
CA SER A 177 -15.50 0.07 12.16
C SER A 177 -15.23 -1.40 11.80
N VAL A 178 -16.28 -2.22 11.82
CA VAL A 178 -16.25 -3.65 11.44
C VAL A 178 -15.76 -3.83 10.01
N ILE A 179 -16.08 -2.90 9.10
CA ILE A 179 -15.66 -2.97 7.70
C ILE A 179 -14.14 -2.81 7.59
N ALA A 180 -13.56 -1.85 8.30
CA ALA A 180 -12.11 -1.62 8.29
C ALA A 180 -11.35 -2.85 8.83
N GLN A 181 -11.81 -3.42 9.94
CA GLN A 181 -11.23 -4.64 10.50
C GLN A 181 -11.28 -5.82 9.51
N ARG A 182 -12.41 -6.00 8.80
CA ARG A 182 -12.53 -7.05 7.77
C ARG A 182 -11.53 -6.86 6.63
N VAL A 183 -11.30 -5.63 6.17
CA VAL A 183 -10.34 -5.33 5.10
C VAL A 183 -8.91 -5.67 5.54
N ILE A 184 -8.53 -5.28 6.76
CA ILE A 184 -7.21 -5.60 7.31
C ILE A 184 -7.01 -7.10 7.47
N ASN A 185 -8.01 -7.80 8.01
CA ASN A 185 -7.94 -9.25 8.16
C ASN A 185 -7.77 -9.95 6.81
N LYS A 186 -8.42 -9.47 5.75
CA LYS A 186 -8.22 -9.98 4.39
C LYS A 186 -6.80 -9.71 3.87
N ARG A 187 -6.25 -8.52 4.12
CA ARG A 187 -4.87 -8.18 3.73
C ARG A 187 -3.86 -9.07 4.46
N MET A 188 -4.01 -9.22 5.78
CA MET A 188 -3.17 -10.09 6.60
C MET A 188 -3.26 -11.56 6.15
N GLN A 189 -4.46 -12.06 5.84
CA GLN A 189 -4.63 -13.41 5.28
C GLN A 189 -3.96 -13.55 3.91
N ALA A 190 -3.99 -12.52 3.05
CA ALA A 190 -3.32 -12.54 1.76
C ALA A 190 -1.78 -12.55 1.91
N GLU A 191 -1.24 -11.77 2.85
CA GLU A 191 0.21 -11.75 3.16
C GLU A 191 0.67 -13.09 3.76
N LYS A 192 -0.13 -13.70 4.65
CA LYS A 192 0.11 -15.06 5.15
C LYS A 192 0.07 -16.11 4.03
N LYS A 193 -0.90 -16.03 3.12
CA LYS A 193 -1.00 -16.97 1.98
C LYS A 193 0.16 -16.86 0.98
N LYS A 194 0.83 -15.71 0.91
CA LYS A 194 2.03 -15.50 0.09
C LYS A 194 3.28 -16.16 0.70
N SER A 195 3.37 -16.16 2.02
CA SER A 195 4.51 -16.73 2.75
C SER A 195 4.34 -18.21 3.11
N ALA A 196 3.11 -18.72 3.17
CA ALA A 196 2.84 -20.10 3.55
C ALA A 196 3.35 -21.13 2.50
N THR A 197 4.11 -22.12 2.98
CA THR A 197 4.51 -23.30 2.23
C THR A 197 3.29 -23.99 1.64
N LYS A 198 3.31 -24.25 0.32
CA LYS A 198 2.18 -24.87 -0.36
C LYS A 198 2.13 -26.36 -0.01
N MET A 199 0.94 -26.85 0.36
CA MET A 199 0.71 -28.27 0.57
C MET A 199 -0.09 -28.87 -0.60
N LEU A 200 0.32 -30.04 -1.07
CA LEU A 200 -0.41 -30.91 -1.96
C LEU A 200 -0.92 -32.12 -1.15
N ALA A 201 -2.23 -32.17 -0.90
CA ALA A 201 -2.83 -33.28 -0.16
C ALA A 201 -3.27 -34.40 -1.11
N LEU A 202 -2.83 -35.63 -0.84
CA LEU A 202 -3.12 -36.87 -1.56
C LEU A 202 -3.77 -37.89 -0.63
N SER A 203 -4.77 -38.63 -1.14
CA SER A 203 -5.41 -39.70 -0.38
C SER A 203 -4.78 -41.05 -0.72
N TRP A 204 -4.65 -41.96 0.25
CA TRP A 204 -4.35 -43.39 -0.02
C TRP A 204 -5.38 -44.05 -0.95
N SER A 205 -6.58 -43.49 -1.03
CA SER A 205 -7.64 -43.95 -1.93
C SER A 205 -7.58 -43.35 -3.34
N ILE A 206 -6.51 -42.62 -3.71
CA ILE A 206 -6.39 -42.01 -5.05
C ILE A 206 -6.26 -43.09 -6.13
N SER A 207 -6.89 -42.87 -7.29
CA SER A 207 -6.66 -43.76 -8.44
C SER A 207 -5.31 -43.45 -9.09
N VAL A 208 -4.68 -44.47 -9.66
CA VAL A 208 -3.42 -44.30 -10.41
C VAL A 208 -3.61 -43.33 -11.57
N SER A 209 -4.77 -43.35 -12.24
CA SER A 209 -5.09 -42.41 -13.32
C SER A 209 -5.13 -40.96 -12.84
N ASP A 210 -5.73 -40.68 -11.67
CA ASP A 210 -5.81 -39.33 -11.10
C ASP A 210 -4.43 -38.82 -10.66
N LEU A 211 -3.63 -39.71 -10.05
CA LEU A 211 -2.26 -39.42 -9.65
C LEU A 211 -1.40 -39.01 -10.86
N MET A 212 -1.43 -39.81 -11.94
CA MET A 212 -0.59 -39.61 -13.13
C MET A 212 -1.03 -38.43 -14.00
N HIS A 213 -2.30 -38.03 -13.99
CA HIS A 213 -2.81 -36.96 -14.87
C HIS A 213 -3.12 -35.67 -14.13
N GLN A 214 -3.84 -35.70 -13.01
CA GLN A 214 -4.21 -34.48 -12.28
C GLN A 214 -3.10 -34.04 -11.34
N LYS A 215 -2.61 -34.95 -10.49
CA LYS A 215 -1.62 -34.62 -9.46
C LYS A 215 -0.22 -34.40 -10.03
N LYS A 216 0.18 -35.18 -11.04
CA LYS A 216 1.38 -34.89 -11.84
C LYS A 216 1.37 -33.46 -12.38
N ASN A 217 0.27 -33.03 -13.01
CA ASN A 217 0.15 -31.67 -13.55
C ASN A 217 0.17 -30.60 -12.44
N GLU A 218 -0.39 -30.88 -11.27
CA GLU A 218 -0.29 -29.99 -10.10
C GLU A 218 1.15 -29.90 -9.53
N ILE A 219 1.90 -31.00 -9.55
CA ILE A 219 3.31 -31.07 -9.15
C ILE A 219 4.16 -30.29 -10.15
N LEU A 220 4.02 -30.57 -11.45
CA LEU A 220 4.75 -29.88 -12.53
C LEU A 220 4.57 -28.37 -12.45
N LYS A 221 3.34 -27.88 -12.24
CA LYS A 221 3.07 -26.44 -12.07
C LYS A 221 3.81 -25.81 -10.87
N ARG A 222 3.96 -26.55 -9.77
CA ARG A 222 4.69 -26.07 -8.58
C ARG A 222 6.20 -26.08 -8.80
N VAL A 223 6.70 -27.12 -9.46
CA VAL A 223 8.11 -27.24 -9.86
C VAL A 223 8.47 -26.13 -10.84
N ASP A 224 7.65 -25.86 -11.85
CA ASP A 224 7.85 -24.77 -12.80
C ASP A 224 7.87 -23.38 -12.12
N ASN A 225 7.19 -23.21 -10.99
CA ASN A 225 7.22 -21.98 -10.20
C ASN A 225 8.44 -21.86 -9.28
N ASN A 226 9.32 -22.87 -9.22
CA ASN A 226 10.45 -22.96 -8.30
C ASN A 226 10.02 -22.77 -6.82
N GLU A 227 8.80 -23.16 -6.48
CA GLU A 227 8.26 -23.06 -5.10
C GLU A 227 8.58 -24.34 -4.33
N LYS A 228 8.98 -24.21 -3.06
CA LYS A 228 9.05 -25.36 -2.14
C LYS A 228 7.63 -25.75 -1.73
N PHE A 229 7.34 -27.04 -1.74
CA PHE A 229 6.01 -27.53 -1.36
C PHE A 229 6.09 -28.88 -0.66
N ILE A 230 5.04 -29.19 0.09
CA ILE A 230 4.93 -30.41 0.87
C ILE A 230 3.85 -31.28 0.24
N ILE A 231 4.15 -32.54 -0.08
CA ILE A 231 3.14 -33.53 -0.43
C ILE A 231 2.75 -34.28 0.83
N PHE A 232 1.48 -34.21 1.20
CA PHE A 232 0.94 -34.92 2.35
C PHE A 232 0.04 -36.05 1.88
N VAL A 233 0.38 -37.28 2.25
CA VAL A 233 -0.35 -38.49 1.88
C VAL A 233 -0.99 -39.09 3.13
N GLY A 234 -2.30 -39.32 3.08
CA GLY A 234 -3.04 -39.86 4.22
C GLY A 234 -4.45 -40.29 3.83
N GLU A 235 -5.30 -40.56 4.80
CA GLU A 235 -6.71 -40.86 4.54
C GLU A 235 -7.52 -39.60 4.25
N LYS A 236 -8.57 -39.71 3.43
CA LYS A 236 -9.41 -38.60 2.98
C LYS A 236 -9.90 -37.68 4.11
N GLU A 237 -10.29 -38.23 5.25
CA GLU A 237 -10.74 -37.46 6.42
C GLU A 237 -9.61 -36.65 7.07
N SER A 238 -8.41 -37.22 7.11
CA SER A 238 -7.24 -36.59 7.71
C SER A 238 -6.71 -35.41 6.89
N LEU A 239 -6.93 -35.42 5.57
CA LEU A 239 -6.46 -34.36 4.66
C LEU A 239 -7.08 -33.00 4.97
N TYR A 240 -8.33 -32.97 5.44
CA TYR A 240 -8.98 -31.72 5.84
C TYR A 240 -8.28 -31.09 7.06
N SER A 241 -7.89 -31.93 8.03
CA SER A 241 -7.17 -31.49 9.22
C SER A 241 -5.77 -31.00 8.86
N ALA A 242 -5.07 -31.72 7.97
CA ALA A 242 -3.74 -31.34 7.50
C ALA A 242 -3.75 -30.00 6.76
N ARG A 243 -4.73 -29.76 5.87
CA ARG A 243 -4.89 -28.48 5.15
C ARG A 243 -5.08 -27.27 6.05
N ASN A 244 -5.79 -27.45 7.17
CA ASN A 244 -5.98 -26.39 8.16
C ASN A 244 -4.76 -26.25 9.10
N SER A 245 -4.00 -27.33 9.28
CA SER A 245 -2.83 -27.36 10.16
C SER A 245 -1.57 -26.80 9.51
N VAL A 246 -1.53 -26.61 8.18
CA VAL A 246 -0.38 -26.00 7.49
C VAL A 246 -0.04 -24.60 8.01
N GLU A 247 -0.99 -23.91 8.64
CA GLU A 247 -0.73 -22.63 9.29
C GLU A 247 0.10 -22.75 10.59
N LYS A 248 0.26 -23.96 11.11
CA LYS A 248 1.07 -24.29 12.29
C LYS A 248 2.14 -25.28 11.82
N GLU A 249 3.37 -24.82 11.64
CA GLU A 249 4.50 -25.61 11.13
C GLU A 249 4.67 -26.94 11.89
N ASP A 250 4.42 -26.94 13.21
CA ASP A 250 4.46 -28.13 14.08
C ASP A 250 3.23 -29.06 13.95
N GLY A 251 2.12 -28.54 13.43
CA GLY A 251 0.83 -29.23 13.38
C GLY A 251 0.83 -30.44 12.45
N ILE A 252 1.57 -30.37 11.33
CA ILE A 252 1.59 -31.47 10.36
C ILE A 252 2.51 -32.60 10.82
N ALA A 253 3.66 -32.27 11.44
CA ALA A 253 4.58 -33.28 11.98
C ALA A 253 3.91 -34.13 13.08
N SER A 254 3.16 -33.48 13.98
CA SER A 254 2.40 -34.19 15.03
C SER A 254 1.34 -35.16 14.49
N GLN A 255 0.90 -34.98 13.25
CA GLN A 255 -0.14 -35.78 12.62
C GLN A 255 0.39 -37.04 11.91
N LEU A 256 1.71 -37.14 11.68
CA LEU A 256 2.31 -38.24 10.92
C LEU A 256 2.10 -39.61 11.56
N GLY A 257 2.15 -39.69 12.90
CA GLY A 257 1.95 -40.94 13.64
C GLY A 257 0.49 -41.37 13.81
N THR A 258 -0.48 -40.62 13.28
CA THR A 258 -1.90 -40.93 13.47
C THR A 258 -2.49 -41.58 12.22
N SER A 259 -2.89 -42.84 12.32
CA SER A 259 -3.70 -43.51 11.30
C SER A 259 -5.16 -43.57 11.76
N ARG A 260 -6.11 -43.37 10.83
CA ARG A 260 -7.55 -43.61 11.09
C ARG A 260 -8.04 -44.90 10.42
N THR A 261 -7.10 -45.63 9.80
CA THR A 261 -7.33 -46.91 9.17
C THR A 261 -7.67 -47.90 10.27
N LYS A 262 -8.81 -48.56 10.14
CA LYS A 262 -9.29 -49.53 11.13
C LYS A 262 -8.59 -50.87 10.92
N TRP A 263 -7.27 -50.88 11.08
CA TRP A 263 -6.43 -52.06 10.89
C TRP A 263 -6.97 -53.28 11.64
N ASP A 264 -7.44 -53.09 12.88
CA ASP A 264 -7.99 -54.15 13.74
C ASP A 264 -9.27 -54.82 13.22
N ARG A 265 -9.89 -54.28 12.17
CA ARG A 265 -11.14 -54.80 11.59
C ARG A 265 -10.97 -55.47 10.23
N MET A 266 -9.76 -55.43 9.69
CA MET A 266 -9.45 -55.96 8.36
C MET A 266 -8.95 -57.38 8.50
N ASP A 267 -9.44 -58.27 7.64
CA ASP A 267 -8.88 -59.62 7.52
C ASP A 267 -7.47 -59.54 6.90
N GLU A 268 -6.65 -60.58 7.08
CA GLU A 268 -5.25 -60.61 6.63
C GLU A 268 -5.10 -60.33 5.12
N ASP A 269 -6.01 -60.87 4.30
CA ASP A 269 -6.04 -60.61 2.85
C ASP A 269 -6.36 -59.14 2.53
N GLU A 270 -7.28 -58.53 3.28
CA GLU A 270 -7.66 -57.12 3.09
C GLU A 270 -6.52 -56.19 3.49
N LEU A 271 -5.84 -56.52 4.59
CA LEU A 271 -4.65 -55.83 5.08
C LEU A 271 -3.53 -55.85 4.02
N ALA A 272 -3.21 -57.03 3.48
CA ALA A 272 -2.18 -57.19 2.47
C ALA A 272 -2.50 -56.41 1.18
N MET A 273 -3.77 -56.42 0.76
CA MET A 273 -4.23 -55.68 -0.42
C MET A 273 -4.13 -54.16 -0.23
N GLU A 274 -4.51 -53.64 0.94
CA GLU A 274 -4.39 -52.21 1.24
C GLU A 274 -2.92 -51.77 1.33
N MET A 275 -2.05 -52.57 1.95
CA MET A 275 -0.61 -52.28 1.99
C MET A 275 0.01 -52.26 0.60
N LYS A 276 -0.29 -53.27 -0.24
CA LYS A 276 0.18 -53.32 -1.63
C LYS A 276 -0.30 -52.12 -2.45
N LYS A 277 -1.53 -51.65 -2.18
CA LYS A 277 -2.06 -50.44 -2.83
C LYS A 277 -1.32 -49.18 -2.39
N ARG A 278 -1.00 -49.03 -1.09
CA ARG A 278 -0.23 -47.89 -0.58
C ARG A 278 1.19 -47.87 -1.13
N GLU A 279 1.85 -49.03 -1.18
CA GLU A 279 3.16 -49.19 -1.81
C GLU A 279 3.12 -48.82 -3.30
N MET A 280 2.10 -49.25 -4.03
CA MET A 280 1.93 -48.90 -5.45
C MET A 280 1.78 -47.38 -5.64
N ILE A 281 0.99 -46.72 -4.80
CA ILE A 281 0.81 -45.25 -4.84
C ILE A 281 2.13 -44.54 -4.53
N PHE A 282 2.85 -45.01 -3.51
CA PHE A 282 4.14 -44.45 -3.12
C PHE A 282 5.18 -44.62 -4.22
N GLY A 283 5.34 -45.82 -4.79
CA GLY A 283 6.28 -46.06 -5.90
C GLY A 283 5.96 -45.19 -7.12
N LYS A 284 4.68 -45.01 -7.45
CA LYS A 284 4.28 -44.07 -8.52
C LYS A 284 4.58 -42.62 -8.18
N LEU A 285 4.47 -42.21 -6.92
CA LEU A 285 4.83 -40.86 -6.49
C LEU A 285 6.34 -40.63 -6.59
N GLU A 286 7.16 -41.61 -6.23
CA GLU A 286 8.62 -41.55 -6.40
C GLU A 286 9.03 -41.47 -7.87
N GLU A 287 8.42 -42.29 -8.75
CA GLU A 287 8.62 -42.21 -10.20
C GLU A 287 8.32 -40.79 -10.74
N LEU A 288 7.20 -40.19 -10.30
CA LEU A 288 6.82 -38.83 -10.70
C LEU A 288 7.81 -37.75 -10.22
N LEU A 289 8.29 -37.87 -8.98
CA LEU A 289 9.24 -36.91 -8.41
C LEU A 289 10.64 -37.05 -9.05
N ALA A 290 11.03 -38.27 -9.43
CA ALA A 290 12.25 -38.54 -10.18
C ALA A 290 12.16 -37.96 -11.60
N GLU A 291 11.03 -38.14 -12.31
CA GLU A 291 10.78 -37.55 -13.64
C GLU A 291 10.86 -36.01 -13.62
N CYS A 292 10.44 -35.39 -12.51
CA CYS A 292 10.49 -33.93 -12.32
C CYS A 292 11.85 -33.41 -11.81
N GLU A 293 12.87 -34.26 -11.67
CA GLU A 293 14.20 -33.94 -11.11
C GLU A 293 14.20 -33.22 -9.75
N CYS A 294 13.21 -33.50 -8.90
CA CYS A 294 13.06 -32.84 -7.61
C CYS A 294 13.90 -33.51 -6.52
N LYS A 295 14.41 -32.73 -5.56
CA LYS A 295 14.91 -33.28 -4.29
C LYS A 295 13.73 -33.43 -3.34
N TYR A 296 13.60 -34.57 -2.68
CA TYR A 296 12.53 -34.78 -1.70
C TYR A 296 13.04 -35.52 -0.47
N ASP A 297 12.55 -35.12 0.70
CA ASP A 297 12.77 -35.82 1.96
C ASP A 297 11.46 -36.44 2.43
N VAL A 298 11.49 -37.75 2.70
CA VAL A 298 10.31 -38.52 3.14
C VAL A 298 10.29 -38.61 4.66
N SER A 299 9.14 -38.32 5.25
CA SER A 299 8.87 -38.48 6.68
C SER A 299 7.53 -39.16 6.90
N GLY A 300 7.42 -40.00 7.94
CA GLY A 300 6.22 -40.78 8.25
C GLY A 300 6.29 -42.24 7.81
N SER A 301 5.15 -42.93 7.81
CA SER A 301 5.04 -44.37 7.51
C SER A 301 3.90 -44.65 6.54
N LEU A 302 4.02 -45.76 5.79
CA LEU A 302 2.98 -46.27 4.89
C LEU A 302 1.71 -46.64 5.67
N ASP A 303 1.86 -47.13 6.90
CA ASP A 303 0.75 -47.58 7.76
C ASP A 303 -0.07 -46.41 8.33
N ALA A 304 0.51 -45.20 8.34
CA ALA A 304 -0.13 -44.00 8.82
C ALA A 304 -0.20 -42.93 7.74
N ARG A 305 0.61 -41.88 7.88
CA ARG A 305 0.66 -40.76 6.96
C ARG A 305 2.10 -40.50 6.56
N MET A 306 2.25 -40.01 5.35
CA MET A 306 3.55 -39.65 4.79
C MET A 306 3.57 -38.18 4.40
N MET A 307 4.73 -37.58 4.55
CA MET A 307 5.03 -36.22 4.14
C MET A 307 6.31 -36.23 3.33
N LEU A 308 6.24 -35.71 2.11
CA LEU A 308 7.39 -35.50 1.24
C LEU A 308 7.65 -34.00 1.12
N ASN A 309 8.79 -33.56 1.64
CA ASN A 309 9.24 -32.18 1.51
C ASN A 309 9.96 -32.01 0.19
N VAL A 310 9.29 -31.41 -0.80
CA VAL A 310 9.79 -31.32 -2.18
C VAL A 310 10.44 -29.96 -2.42
N THR A 311 11.72 -30.00 -2.78
CA THR A 311 12.50 -28.84 -3.20
C THR A 311 12.86 -29.00 -4.68
N PRO A 312 12.24 -28.23 -5.59
CA PRO A 312 12.61 -28.26 -7.00
C PRO A 312 14.04 -27.75 -7.20
N LYS A 313 14.79 -28.34 -8.14
CA LYS A 313 16.07 -27.78 -8.57
C LYS A 313 15.81 -26.46 -9.30
N PRO A 314 16.62 -25.41 -9.07
CA PRO A 314 16.44 -24.13 -9.76
C PRO A 314 16.71 -24.33 -11.25
N ASN A 315 15.65 -24.30 -12.06
CA ASN A 315 15.78 -24.31 -13.51
C ASN A 315 16.30 -22.95 -13.99
N VAL A 316 17.57 -22.90 -14.42
CA VAL A 316 18.26 -21.67 -14.86
C VAL A 316 17.74 -21.15 -16.23
N SER A 317 16.91 -21.92 -16.93
CA SER A 317 16.62 -21.71 -18.36
C SER A 317 15.25 -21.12 -18.75
N LYS A 318 14.27 -20.98 -17.84
CA LYS A 318 12.87 -20.61 -18.21
C LYS A 318 12.45 -19.14 -17.96
N ALA A 319 13.37 -18.24 -17.64
CA ALA A 319 13.02 -16.83 -17.37
C ALA A 319 12.45 -16.09 -18.61
N SER A 320 12.83 -16.50 -19.83
CA SER A 320 12.40 -15.86 -21.08
C SER A 320 10.98 -16.24 -21.55
N GLU A 321 10.48 -17.42 -21.21
CA GLU A 321 9.16 -17.90 -21.67
C GLU A 321 8.00 -17.39 -20.78
N LYS A 322 8.27 -17.07 -19.51
CA LYS A 322 7.23 -16.54 -18.62
C LYS A 322 6.85 -15.09 -18.94
N GLU A 323 7.77 -14.29 -19.49
CA GLU A 323 7.45 -12.91 -19.90
C GLU A 323 6.46 -12.88 -21.09
N THR A 324 6.55 -13.84 -22.01
CA THR A 324 5.67 -13.91 -23.17
C THR A 324 4.26 -14.42 -22.82
N GLU A 325 4.11 -15.38 -21.90
CA GLU A 325 2.78 -15.85 -21.45
C GLU A 325 2.04 -14.84 -20.56
N VAL A 326 2.75 -14.13 -19.67
CA VAL A 326 2.14 -13.09 -18.82
C VAL A 326 1.65 -11.94 -19.69
N SER A 327 2.37 -11.59 -20.75
CA SER A 327 1.95 -10.61 -21.76
C SER A 327 0.63 -11.01 -22.44
N ALA A 328 0.48 -12.27 -22.87
CA ALA A 328 -0.73 -12.74 -23.54
C ALA A 328 -1.98 -12.73 -22.62
N ARG A 329 -1.83 -13.10 -21.34
CA ARG A 329 -2.92 -13.04 -20.35
C ARG A 329 -3.33 -11.61 -20.03
N GLU A 330 -2.38 -10.70 -19.88
CA GLU A 330 -2.66 -9.28 -19.62
C GLU A 330 -3.36 -8.61 -20.80
N LEU A 331 -2.95 -8.93 -22.04
CA LEU A 331 -3.61 -8.48 -23.27
C LEU A 331 -5.07 -8.96 -23.36
N LYS A 332 -5.35 -10.21 -22.98
CA LYS A 332 -6.72 -10.75 -22.95
C LYS A 332 -7.57 -10.06 -21.88
N ARG A 333 -6.99 -9.76 -20.71
CA ARG A 333 -7.68 -9.04 -19.62
C ARG A 333 -7.99 -7.59 -20.01
N GLN A 334 -7.05 -6.89 -20.66
CA GLN A 334 -7.26 -5.53 -21.16
C GLN A 334 -8.33 -5.47 -22.24
N ARG A 335 -8.36 -6.44 -23.17
CA ARG A 335 -9.43 -6.55 -24.19
C ARG A 335 -10.81 -6.76 -23.58
N MET A 336 -10.93 -7.60 -22.54
CA MET A 336 -12.20 -7.81 -21.82
C MET A 336 -12.67 -6.53 -21.10
N LEU A 337 -11.76 -5.82 -20.43
CA LEU A 337 -12.07 -4.56 -19.76
C LEU A 337 -12.50 -3.46 -20.75
N ALA A 338 -11.83 -3.36 -21.90
CA ALA A 338 -12.21 -2.43 -22.97
C ALA A 338 -13.62 -2.74 -23.51
N LYS A 339 -13.92 -4.02 -23.83
CA LYS A 339 -15.26 -4.44 -24.26
C LYS A 339 -16.34 -4.13 -23.22
N SER A 340 -16.06 -4.34 -21.94
CA SER A 340 -17.01 -4.02 -20.86
C SER A 340 -17.28 -2.51 -20.73
N ARG A 341 -16.25 -1.68 -20.96
CA ARG A 341 -16.39 -0.22 -20.96
C ARG A 341 -17.17 0.29 -22.17
N GLU A 342 -16.98 -0.30 -23.34
CA GLU A 342 -17.76 0.02 -24.53
C GLU A 342 -19.22 -0.40 -24.38
N ALA A 343 -19.50 -1.60 -23.86
CA ALA A 343 -20.86 -2.04 -23.57
C ALA A 343 -21.57 -1.15 -22.53
N ALA A 344 -20.86 -0.68 -21.50
CA ALA A 344 -21.42 0.25 -20.53
C ALA A 344 -21.69 1.65 -21.12
N LYS A 345 -20.86 2.12 -22.06
CA LYS A 345 -21.10 3.38 -22.79
C LYS A 345 -22.26 3.25 -23.78
N ALA A 346 -22.39 2.12 -24.47
CA ALA A 346 -23.50 1.86 -25.38
C ALA A 346 -24.85 1.80 -24.63
N LYS A 347 -24.89 1.14 -23.46
CA LYS A 347 -26.10 1.13 -22.61
C LYS A 347 -26.50 2.52 -22.13
N LYS A 348 -25.53 3.36 -21.74
CA LYS A 348 -25.82 4.76 -21.35
C LYS A 348 -26.35 5.61 -22.50
N LYS A 349 -25.86 5.40 -23.74
CA LYS A 349 -26.39 6.10 -24.92
C LYS A 349 -27.82 5.66 -25.26
N ILE A 350 -28.09 4.36 -25.13
CA ILE A 350 -29.45 3.82 -25.36
C ILE A 350 -30.42 4.38 -24.30
N ASP A 351 -30.02 4.44 -23.03
CA ASP A 351 -30.86 5.03 -21.97
C ASP A 351 -31.11 6.54 -22.19
N GLU A 352 -30.17 7.29 -22.77
CA GLU A 352 -30.34 8.71 -23.11
C GLU A 352 -31.23 8.91 -24.35
N GLU A 353 -31.09 8.09 -25.40
CA GLU A 353 -31.92 8.16 -26.62
C GLU A 353 -33.36 7.68 -26.38
N ASP A 354 -33.58 6.71 -25.47
CA ASP A 354 -34.92 6.23 -25.10
C ASP A 354 -35.65 7.27 -24.22
N LEU A 355 -34.91 8.01 -23.39
CA LEU A 355 -35.42 9.17 -22.65
C LEU A 355 -35.84 10.30 -23.59
N ASP A 356 -35.02 10.64 -24.61
CA ASP A 356 -35.38 11.67 -25.60
C ASP A 356 -36.56 11.25 -26.50
N SER A 357 -36.69 9.95 -26.79
CA SER A 357 -37.82 9.40 -27.55
C SER A 357 -39.14 9.52 -26.78
N LEU A 358 -39.10 9.40 -25.45
CA LEU A 358 -40.26 9.61 -24.57
C LEU A 358 -40.74 11.07 -24.53
N TYR A 359 -39.85 12.05 -24.76
CA TYR A 359 -40.22 13.47 -24.83
C TYR A 359 -40.66 13.92 -26.23
N SER A 360 -40.46 13.09 -27.26
CA SER A 360 -40.80 13.42 -28.65
C SER A 360 -42.25 13.10 -29.03
N ILE A 361 -43.00 12.42 -28.14
CA ILE A 361 -44.41 12.08 -28.35
C ILE A 361 -45.29 13.12 -27.64
N LYS A 362 -45.53 14.26 -28.29
CA LYS A 362 -46.71 15.18 -28.13
C LYS A 362 -46.41 16.58 -28.65
N ILE A 363 -46.38 16.78 -29.96
CA ILE A 363 -46.89 18.01 -30.62
C ILE A 363 -47.36 17.60 -32.03
N ILE A 364 -48.61 17.13 -32.13
CA ILE A 364 -49.37 17.13 -33.38
C ILE A 364 -50.74 17.72 -33.02
N GLU A 365 -50.91 19.00 -33.32
CA GLU A 365 -52.18 19.66 -33.64
C GLU A 365 -51.94 20.57 -34.83
#